data_AF-A0A943KYD0-F1
#
_entry.id   AF-A0A943KYD0-F1
#
_cell.length_a   1.000
_cell.length_b   1.000
_cell.length_c   1.000
_cell.angle_alpha   90.00
_cell.angle_beta   90.00
_cell.angle_gamma   90.00
#
_symmetry.space_group_name_H-M   'P 1'
#
loop_
_entity.id
_entity.type
_entity.pdbx_description
1 polymer ?
#
loop_
_entity_poly.entity_id
_entity_poly.type
_entity_poly.pdbx_seq_one_letter_code
_entity_poly.pdbx_strand_id
1 'polypeptide(L)'
;MILNDNYERILIILDEENLIYKGTFRKTTIKREEIRSAFYDEELLGILTYSGKIYSLKIDKLSVSDKEKLEQLRLVLNKENILFDYTNRMIAIVSLPLFVFFMPISISFIISSRIIVAVLLISIFIFYINVLKKVMPNNVYNINSDEVEILRGKHTFKYKKQEIDKIKLIRGHNLNTIEFKKNGNKYVMYFKESKYLTKIYSLSLGELFT
;
A
#
# COMPACT_ATOMS: atom_id res chain seq x y z
N MET A 1 15.73 6.46 -18.15
CA MET A 1 14.65 7.48 -18.03
C MET A 1 14.91 8.33 -16.80
N ILE A 2 14.66 9.64 -16.87
CA ILE A 2 14.82 10.58 -15.74
C ILE A 2 13.51 11.37 -15.60
N LEU A 3 13.00 11.50 -14.38
CA LEU A 3 11.84 12.32 -14.03
C LEU A 3 12.22 13.33 -12.95
N ASN A 4 11.81 14.57 -13.16
CA ASN A 4 12.16 15.72 -12.32
C ASN A 4 10.96 16.23 -11.50
N ASP A 5 11.27 16.87 -10.39
CA ASP A 5 10.29 17.62 -9.61
C ASP A 5 9.95 18.97 -10.28
N ASN A 6 8.98 19.70 -9.70
CA ASN A 6 8.60 21.04 -10.14
C ASN A 6 9.73 22.10 -10.09
N TYR A 7 10.88 21.76 -9.50
CA TYR A 7 12.06 22.63 -9.39
C TYR A 7 13.22 22.11 -10.25
N GLU A 8 12.93 21.27 -11.25
CA GLU A 8 13.89 20.65 -12.18
C GLU A 8 14.92 19.73 -11.50
N ARG A 9 14.70 19.36 -10.23
CA ARG A 9 15.57 18.43 -9.52
C ARG A 9 15.19 17.00 -9.87
N ILE A 10 16.19 16.17 -10.12
CA ILE A 10 15.97 14.75 -10.42
C ILE A 10 15.30 14.05 -9.23
N LEU A 11 14.10 13.53 -9.44
CA LEU A 11 13.33 12.81 -8.43
C LEU A 11 13.44 11.29 -8.64
N ILE A 12 13.32 10.82 -9.89
CA ILE A 12 13.41 9.40 -10.25
C ILE A 12 14.43 9.23 -11.38
N ILE A 13 15.28 8.22 -11.24
CA ILE A 13 16.17 7.73 -12.28
C ILE A 13 15.86 6.25 -12.48
N LEU A 14 15.60 5.86 -13.72
CA LEU A 14 15.57 4.48 -14.14
C LEU A 14 16.74 4.25 -15.11
N ASP A 15 17.74 3.52 -14.65
CA ASP A 15 18.87 3.05 -15.47
C ASP A 15 18.69 1.56 -15.85
N GLU A 16 19.71 0.92 -16.40
CA GLU A 16 19.65 -0.47 -16.87
C GLU A 16 19.44 -1.48 -15.74
N GLU A 17 19.97 -1.21 -14.55
CA GLU A 17 19.98 -2.15 -13.43
C GLU A 17 19.03 -1.74 -12.31
N ASN A 18 18.79 -0.44 -12.12
CA ASN A 18 18.21 0.12 -10.92
C ASN A 18 17.13 1.16 -11.22
N LEU A 19 16.13 1.16 -10.34
CA LEU A 19 15.29 2.32 -10.09
C LEU A 19 15.80 3.05 -8.85
N ILE A 20 16.11 4.33 -9.01
CA ILE A 20 16.60 5.20 -7.96
C ILE A 20 15.59 6.31 -7.73
N TYR A 21 15.09 6.39 -6.50
CA TYR A 21 14.23 7.47 -6.04
C TYR A 21 14.98 8.38 -5.06
N LYS A 22 15.02 9.68 -5.38
CA LYS A 22 15.64 10.72 -4.56
C LYS A 22 14.54 11.46 -3.78
N GLY A 23 13.99 10.80 -2.76
CA GLY A 23 13.03 11.43 -1.87
C GLY A 23 13.65 12.59 -1.08
N THR A 24 12.81 13.42 -0.48
CA THR A 24 13.25 14.63 0.25
C THR A 24 14.25 14.33 1.37
N PHE A 25 14.13 13.17 2.04
CA PHE A 25 14.98 12.82 3.19
C PHE A 25 15.84 11.58 2.98
N ARG A 26 15.49 10.73 2.00
CA ARG A 26 16.15 9.44 1.79
C ARG A 26 16.18 9.10 0.32
N LYS A 27 17.32 8.54 -0.09
CA LYS A 27 17.47 7.86 -1.38
C LYS A 27 17.05 6.40 -1.21
N THR A 28 16.22 5.92 -2.12
CA THR A 28 15.84 4.51 -2.22
C THR A 28 16.35 3.97 -3.55
N THR A 29 17.09 2.87 -3.52
CA THR A 29 17.53 2.16 -4.72
C THR A 29 16.90 0.78 -4.72
N ILE A 30 16.28 0.41 -5.83
CA ILE A 30 15.61 -0.87 -6.03
C ILE A 30 16.18 -1.46 -7.31
N LYS A 31 16.71 -2.68 -7.25
CA LYS A 31 17.17 -3.38 -8.43
C LYS A 31 15.97 -3.73 -9.33
N ARG A 32 16.09 -3.49 -10.63
CA ARG A 32 15.03 -3.78 -11.62
C ARG A 32 14.70 -5.26 -11.69
N GLU A 33 15.69 -6.14 -11.53
CA GLU A 33 15.48 -7.59 -11.48
C GLU A 33 14.53 -8.00 -10.34
N GLU A 34 14.58 -7.30 -9.20
CA GLU A 34 13.76 -7.59 -8.03
C GLU A 34 12.32 -7.05 -8.17
N ILE A 35 12.08 -6.07 -9.05
CA ILE A 35 10.76 -5.48 -9.26
C ILE A 35 9.86 -6.51 -9.94
N ARG A 36 8.69 -6.72 -9.34
CA ARG A 36 7.66 -7.64 -9.81
C ARG A 36 6.53 -6.88 -10.50
N SER A 37 6.04 -5.83 -9.85
CA SER A 37 4.95 -5.01 -10.38
C SER A 37 5.09 -3.57 -9.89
N ALA A 38 4.51 -2.64 -10.65
CA ALA A 38 4.48 -1.23 -10.32
C ALA A 38 3.09 -0.65 -10.62
N PHE A 39 2.63 0.23 -9.74
CA PHE A 39 1.43 1.02 -9.93
C PHE A 39 1.68 2.47 -9.53
N TYR A 40 0.84 3.38 -9.99
CA TYR A 40 0.88 4.76 -9.52
C TYR A 40 -0.51 5.35 -9.43
N ASP A 41 -0.65 6.36 -8.58
CA ASP A 41 -1.80 7.25 -8.52
C ASP A 41 -1.35 8.72 -8.63
N GLU A 42 -2.16 9.65 -8.13
CA GLU A 42 -1.87 11.08 -8.16
C GLU A 42 -0.70 11.50 -7.26
N GLU A 43 -0.40 10.72 -6.22
CA GLU A 43 0.53 11.08 -5.14
C GLU A 43 1.69 10.08 -4.98
N LEU A 44 1.51 8.83 -5.39
CA LEU A 44 2.40 7.72 -5.05
C LEU A 44 2.70 6.84 -6.27
N LEU A 45 3.97 6.45 -6.39
CA LEU A 45 4.44 5.33 -7.20
C LEU A 45 4.73 4.16 -6.25
N GLY A 46 3.94 3.11 -6.35
CA GLY A 46 4.11 1.91 -5.56
C GLY A 46 4.79 0.79 -6.33
N ILE A 47 5.70 0.08 -5.66
CA ILE A 47 6.53 -0.98 -6.26
C ILE A 47 6.50 -2.20 -5.36
N LEU A 48 6.16 -3.34 -5.95
CA LEU A 48 6.26 -4.65 -5.30
C LEU A 48 7.48 -5.39 -5.83
N THR A 49 8.25 -5.99 -4.93
CA THR A 49 9.35 -6.89 -5.28
C THR A 49 8.95 -8.37 -5.20
N TYR A 50 9.73 -9.25 -5.83
CA TYR A 50 9.60 -10.71 -5.69
C TYR A 50 9.76 -11.20 -4.24
N SER A 51 10.50 -10.45 -3.41
CA SER A 51 10.63 -10.73 -1.98
C SER A 51 9.40 -10.32 -1.14
N GLY A 52 8.35 -9.77 -1.77
CA GLY A 52 7.13 -9.32 -1.08
C GLY A 52 7.26 -7.94 -0.42
N LYS A 53 8.35 -7.21 -0.68
CA LYS A 53 8.55 -5.86 -0.14
C LYS A 53 7.81 -4.84 -1.00
N ILE A 54 7.10 -3.93 -0.33
CA ILE A 54 6.37 -2.83 -0.97
C ILE A 54 7.10 -1.53 -0.68
N TYR A 55 7.42 -0.79 -1.74
CA TYR A 55 7.92 0.57 -1.66
C TYR A 55 6.83 1.54 -2.08
N SER A 56 6.62 2.59 -1.29
CA SER A 56 5.69 3.68 -1.59
C SER A 56 6.48 4.97 -1.77
N LEU A 57 6.67 5.37 -3.03
CA LEU A 57 7.51 6.51 -3.40
C LEU A 57 6.61 7.72 -3.69
N LYS A 58 6.80 8.83 -2.99
CA LYS A 58 5.98 10.04 -3.20
C LYS A 58 6.34 10.73 -4.52
N ILE A 59 5.34 10.96 -5.35
CA ILE A 59 5.45 11.57 -6.69
C ILE A 59 4.57 12.81 -6.86
N ASP A 60 3.92 13.26 -5.78
CA ASP A 60 3.15 14.51 -5.70
C ASP A 60 3.90 15.73 -6.26
N LYS A 61 5.22 15.75 -6.06
CA LYS A 61 6.14 16.82 -6.50
C LYS A 61 6.60 16.73 -7.96
N LEU A 62 6.25 15.68 -8.71
CA LEU A 62 6.67 15.55 -10.12
C LEU A 62 6.16 16.73 -10.95
N SER A 63 7.00 17.16 -11.90
CA SER A 63 6.62 18.15 -12.91
C SER A 63 5.43 17.64 -13.75
N VAL A 64 4.59 18.56 -14.24
CA VAL A 64 3.43 18.20 -15.06
C VAL A 64 3.85 17.40 -16.30
N SER A 65 4.94 17.81 -16.96
CA SER A 65 5.48 17.12 -18.13
C SER A 65 6.03 15.72 -17.80
N ASP A 66 6.60 15.51 -16.61
CA ASP A 66 7.08 14.19 -16.19
C ASP A 66 5.97 13.28 -15.64
N LYS A 67 4.85 13.85 -15.17
CA LYS A 67 3.66 13.06 -14.82
C LYS A 67 3.11 12.29 -16.03
N GLU A 68 3.24 12.82 -17.24
CA GLU A 68 2.82 12.14 -18.47
C GLU A 68 3.67 10.90 -18.78
N LYS A 69 4.91 10.86 -18.29
CA LYS A 69 5.85 9.73 -18.47
C LYS A 69 5.67 8.63 -17.44
N LEU A 70 4.84 8.82 -16.40
CA LEU A 70 4.60 7.83 -15.35
C LEU A 70 4.01 6.53 -15.90
N GLU A 71 3.14 6.60 -16.91
CA GLU A 71 2.59 5.40 -17.54
C GLU A 71 3.69 4.58 -18.23
N GLN A 72 4.60 5.25 -18.95
CA GLN A 72 5.72 4.59 -19.60
C GLN A 72 6.67 4.00 -18.55
N LEU A 73 6.96 4.73 -17.48
CA LEU A 73 7.75 4.21 -16.36
C LEU A 73 7.11 2.95 -15.77
N ARG A 74 5.80 2.98 -15.51
CA ARG A 74 5.04 1.84 -15.01
C ARG A 74 5.17 0.66 -15.94
N LEU A 75 4.90 0.84 -17.24
CA LEU A 75 4.97 -0.24 -18.23
C LEU A 75 6.36 -0.87 -18.31
N VAL A 76 7.43 -0.09 -18.20
CA VAL A 76 8.81 -0.61 -18.21
C VAL A 76 9.15 -1.38 -16.93
N LEU A 77 8.61 -0.96 -15.78
CA LEU A 77 8.85 -1.61 -14.49
C LEU A 77 7.96 -2.83 -14.25
N ASN A 78 6.76 -2.85 -14.84
CA ASN A 78 5.73 -3.82 -14.54
C ASN A 78 5.96 -5.13 -15.32
N LYS A 79 6.34 -6.20 -14.61
CA LYS A 79 6.51 -7.55 -15.20
C LYS A 79 5.24 -8.39 -15.08
N GLU A 80 4.47 -8.16 -14.02
CA GLU A 80 3.24 -8.88 -13.72
C GLU A 80 2.09 -7.89 -13.44
N ASN A 81 0.86 -8.25 -13.81
CA ASN A 81 -0.33 -7.44 -13.59
C ASN A 81 -0.90 -7.66 -12.18
N ILE A 82 -0.22 -7.09 -11.17
CA ILE A 82 -0.59 -7.26 -9.76
C ILE A 82 -1.45 -6.10 -9.32
N LEU A 83 -2.54 -6.41 -8.62
CA LEU A 83 -3.40 -5.41 -8.03
C LEU A 83 -2.93 -5.05 -6.61
N PHE A 84 -2.64 -3.78 -6.40
CA PHE A 84 -2.19 -3.29 -5.11
C PHE A 84 -3.38 -2.94 -4.23
N ASP A 85 -3.34 -3.44 -3.00
CA ASP A 85 -4.32 -3.10 -1.97
C ASP A 85 -4.02 -1.72 -1.39
N TYR A 86 -5.06 -0.89 -1.35
CA TYR A 86 -4.98 0.40 -0.69
C TYR A 86 -5.28 0.22 0.79
N THR A 87 -4.36 0.63 1.66
CA THR A 87 -4.64 0.66 3.09
C THR A 87 -5.82 1.58 3.35
N ASN A 88 -6.95 1.02 3.82
CA ASN A 88 -8.10 1.82 4.26
C ASN A 88 -7.72 2.59 5.54
N ARG A 89 -7.15 3.79 5.38
CA ARG A 89 -6.73 4.66 6.48
C ARG A 89 -7.88 5.04 7.43
N MET A 90 -9.15 4.93 7.02
CA MET A 90 -10.28 5.22 7.92
C MET A 90 -10.36 4.22 9.08
N ILE A 91 -10.00 2.95 8.88
CA ILE A 91 -9.97 1.97 9.99
C ILE A 91 -8.83 2.30 10.98
N ALA A 92 -7.72 2.86 10.48
CA ALA A 92 -6.58 3.28 11.29
C ALA A 92 -6.85 4.54 12.13
N ILE A 93 -7.68 5.45 11.63
CA ILE A 93 -7.95 6.75 12.27
C ILE A 93 -9.13 6.67 13.25
N VAL A 94 -10.18 5.88 12.92
CA VAL A 94 -11.47 6.00 13.62
C VAL A 94 -11.52 5.27 14.96
N SER A 95 -10.68 4.27 15.22
CA SER A 95 -10.94 3.37 16.36
C SER A 95 -10.18 3.63 17.67
N LEU A 96 -9.15 4.50 17.75
CA LEU A 96 -8.36 4.56 19.00
C LEU A 96 -7.57 5.83 19.39
N PRO A 97 -7.37 6.88 18.56
CA PRO A 97 -6.64 8.07 19.01
C PRO A 97 -7.29 8.72 20.24
N LEU A 98 -8.63 8.75 20.31
CA LEU A 98 -9.37 9.34 21.43
C LEU A 98 -9.06 8.65 22.78
N PHE A 99 -8.96 7.32 22.84
CA PHE A 99 -8.70 6.65 24.12
C PHE A 99 -7.26 6.90 24.64
N VAL A 100 -6.28 6.94 23.74
CA VAL A 100 -4.86 7.16 24.08
C VAL A 100 -4.57 8.64 24.37
N PHE A 101 -5.25 9.58 23.70
CA PHE A 101 -5.05 11.02 23.92
C PHE A 101 -5.73 11.53 25.20
N PHE A 102 -6.86 10.96 25.63
CA PHE A 102 -7.62 11.45 26.79
C PHE A 102 -7.32 10.71 28.11
N MET A 103 -6.77 9.48 28.10
CA MET A 103 -6.26 8.80 29.32
C MET A 103 -5.20 9.58 30.14
N PRO A 104 -4.25 10.32 29.52
CA PRO A 104 -3.27 11.12 30.25
C PRO A 104 -3.91 12.17 31.16
N ILE A 105 -5.04 12.73 30.74
CA ILE A 105 -5.74 13.80 31.47
C ILE A 105 -6.29 13.24 32.78
N SER A 106 -6.94 12.07 32.75
CA SER A 106 -7.48 11.42 33.95
C SER A 106 -6.41 10.86 34.89
N ILE A 107 -5.27 10.37 34.36
CA ILE A 107 -4.18 9.82 35.19
C ILE A 107 -3.34 10.94 35.85
N SER A 108 -3.20 12.10 35.20
CA SER A 108 -2.46 13.25 35.74
C SER A 108 -3.05 13.83 37.04
N PHE A 109 -4.33 13.56 37.32
CA PHE A 109 -4.99 13.92 38.57
C PHE A 109 -4.68 12.96 39.73
N ILE A 110 -4.19 11.75 39.46
CA ILE A 110 -4.03 10.67 40.46
C ILE A 110 -2.57 10.52 40.90
N ILE A 111 -1.60 10.78 40.02
CA ILE A 111 -0.17 10.55 40.28
C ILE A 111 0.59 11.88 40.17
N SER A 112 1.17 12.34 41.30
CA SER A 112 1.94 13.60 41.39
C SER A 112 3.23 13.59 40.56
N SER A 113 3.80 12.41 40.28
CA SER A 113 5.05 12.29 39.52
C SER A 113 4.79 12.27 38.02
N ARG A 114 4.94 13.44 37.39
CA ARG A 114 4.82 13.63 35.93
C ARG A 114 5.72 12.70 35.12
N ILE A 115 6.87 12.30 35.67
CA ILE A 115 7.84 11.41 35.02
C ILE A 115 7.31 9.98 34.91
N ILE A 116 6.70 9.46 35.98
CA ILE A 116 6.14 8.10 35.99
C ILE A 116 4.99 8.00 34.97
N VAL A 117 4.12 9.00 34.94
CA VAL A 117 3.01 9.08 33.97
C VAL A 117 3.56 9.12 32.54
N ALA A 118 4.59 9.94 32.27
CA ALA A 118 5.19 10.03 30.93
C ALA A 118 5.80 8.69 30.46
N VAL A 119 6.53 7.99 31.32
CA VAL A 119 7.13 6.68 30.98
C VAL A 119 6.06 5.63 30.69
N LEU A 120 4.97 5.63 31.46
CA LEU A 120 3.84 4.71 31.26
C LEU A 120 3.15 4.97 29.92
N LEU A 121 2.94 6.24 29.57
CA LEU A 121 2.35 6.64 28.30
C LEU A 121 3.23 6.26 27.10
N ILE A 122 4.54 6.49 27.20
CA ILE A 122 5.49 6.10 26.14
C ILE A 122 5.48 4.58 25.97
N SER A 123 5.41 3.81 27.06
CA SER A 123 5.39 2.35 27.01
C SER A 123 4.10 1.82 26.36
N ILE A 124 2.94 2.38 26.72
CA ILE A 124 1.65 2.07 26.09
C ILE A 124 1.66 2.44 24.61
N PHE A 125 2.24 3.60 24.26
CA PHE A 125 2.37 4.03 22.88
C PHE A 125 3.24 3.09 22.05
N ILE A 126 4.40 2.66 22.57
CA ILE A 126 5.29 1.69 21.90
C ILE A 126 4.58 0.34 21.73
N PHE A 127 3.90 -0.14 22.78
CA PHE A 127 3.10 -1.36 22.71
C PHE A 127 2.00 -1.26 21.65
N TYR A 128 1.27 -0.14 21.61
CA TYR A 128 0.24 0.14 20.60
C TYR A 128 0.79 0.10 19.17
N ILE A 129 1.91 0.78 18.90
CA ILE A 129 2.57 0.76 17.58
C ILE A 129 2.92 -0.67 17.17
N ASN A 130 3.34 -1.52 18.11
CA ASN A 130 3.66 -2.91 17.84
C ASN A 130 2.42 -3.79 17.58
N VAL A 131 1.31 -3.56 18.30
CA VAL A 131 0.05 -4.27 18.07
C VAL A 131 -0.57 -3.86 16.73
N LEU A 132 -0.59 -2.57 16.40
CA LEU A 132 -1.19 -2.06 15.16
C LEU A 132 -0.50 -2.62 13.91
N LYS A 133 0.84 -2.77 13.96
CA LYS A 133 1.63 -3.46 12.92
C LYS A 133 1.25 -4.93 12.73
N LYS A 134 0.75 -5.62 13.77
CA LYS A 134 0.33 -7.03 13.69
C LYS A 134 -1.12 -7.18 13.20
N VAL A 135 -1.99 -6.22 13.53
CA VAL A 135 -3.44 -6.30 13.25
C VAL A 135 -3.80 -5.84 11.84
N MET A 136 -2.98 -5.00 11.20
CA MET A 136 -3.19 -4.57 9.81
C MET A 136 -2.35 -5.41 8.84
N PRO A 137 -2.88 -6.53 8.30
CA PRO A 137 -2.20 -7.21 7.23
C PRO A 137 -2.27 -6.33 5.98
N ASN A 138 -1.10 -5.88 5.50
CA ASN A 138 -0.97 -5.42 4.11
C ASN A 138 -1.17 -6.65 3.24
N ASN A 139 -2.37 -6.82 2.68
CA ASN A 139 -2.67 -7.92 1.78
C ASN A 139 -2.48 -7.41 0.35
N VAL A 140 -1.39 -7.70 -0.34
CA VAL A 140 -1.31 -7.36 -1.78
C VAL A 140 -1.83 -8.52 -2.60
N TYR A 141 -2.65 -8.24 -3.61
CA TYR A 141 -3.37 -9.27 -4.37
C TYR A 141 -2.83 -9.34 -5.81
N ASN A 142 -2.14 -10.42 -6.19
CA ASN A 142 -1.96 -10.71 -7.62
C ASN A 142 -3.22 -11.41 -8.11
N ILE A 143 -3.89 -10.86 -9.10
CA ILE A 143 -5.00 -11.53 -9.74
C ILE A 143 -4.59 -11.70 -11.20
N ASN A 144 -4.25 -12.94 -11.54
CA ASN A 144 -4.14 -13.43 -12.90
C ASN A 144 -5.48 -14.10 -13.29
N SER A 145 -5.70 -14.38 -14.57
CA SER A 145 -6.90 -15.06 -15.09
C SER A 145 -7.28 -16.33 -14.30
N ASP A 146 -6.28 -17.08 -13.83
CA ASP A 146 -6.46 -18.41 -13.25
C ASP A 146 -6.13 -18.52 -11.76
N GLU A 147 -5.39 -17.55 -11.21
CA GLU A 147 -4.86 -17.61 -9.84
C GLU A 147 -5.00 -16.28 -9.10
N VAL A 148 -5.36 -16.37 -7.82
CA VAL A 148 -5.36 -15.27 -6.85
C VAL A 148 -4.24 -15.51 -5.84
N GLU A 149 -3.25 -14.63 -5.84
CA GLU A 149 -2.17 -14.60 -4.87
C GLU A 149 -2.42 -13.53 -3.82
N ILE A 150 -2.32 -13.89 -2.54
CA ILE A 150 -2.44 -13.00 -1.40
C ILE A 150 -1.09 -12.93 -0.71
N LEU A 151 -0.46 -11.76 -0.75
CA LEU A 151 0.78 -11.45 -0.03
C LEU A 151 0.43 -10.84 1.32
N ARG A 152 0.63 -11.58 2.40
CA ARG A 152 0.38 -11.13 3.79
C ARG A 152 1.68 -11.13 4.58
N GLY A 153 2.34 -9.97 4.63
CA GLY A 153 3.65 -9.84 5.28
C GLY A 153 4.73 -10.66 4.56
N LYS A 154 5.24 -11.72 5.21
CA LYS A 154 6.21 -12.66 4.60
C LYS A 154 5.55 -13.91 3.98
N HIS A 155 4.24 -14.04 4.10
CA HIS A 155 3.52 -15.22 3.64
C HIS A 155 2.83 -14.93 2.31
N THR A 156 2.95 -15.87 1.38
CA THR A 156 2.27 -15.85 0.09
C THR A 156 1.28 -17.00 0.06
N PHE A 157 0.01 -16.69 -0.13
CA PHE A 157 -1.05 -17.68 -0.35
C PHE A 157 -1.46 -17.64 -1.81
N LYS A 158 -1.48 -18.77 -2.51
CA LYS A 158 -1.96 -18.87 -3.88
C LYS A 158 -3.18 -19.77 -3.92
N TYR A 159 -4.24 -19.29 -4.57
CA TYR A 159 -5.48 -20.01 -4.77
C TYR A 159 -5.82 -20.03 -6.24
N LYS A 160 -6.27 -21.18 -6.75
CA LYS A 160 -6.86 -21.20 -8.09
C LYS A 160 -8.22 -20.50 -8.03
N LYS A 161 -8.60 -19.78 -9.09
CA LYS A 161 -9.89 -19.08 -9.16
C LYS A 161 -11.08 -20.02 -8.88
N GLN A 162 -11.00 -21.26 -9.36
CA GLN A 162 -12.02 -22.31 -9.16
C GLN A 162 -12.16 -22.75 -7.69
N GLU A 163 -11.16 -22.50 -6.84
CA GLU A 163 -11.20 -22.88 -5.43
C GLU A 163 -11.94 -21.85 -4.56
N ILE A 164 -12.24 -20.67 -5.11
CA ILE A 164 -12.84 -19.54 -4.41
C ILE A 164 -14.36 -19.66 -4.41
N ASP A 165 -14.97 -19.66 -3.22
CA ASP A 165 -16.39 -19.98 -3.05
C ASP A 165 -17.31 -18.89 -3.62
N LYS A 166 -16.91 -17.62 -3.46
CA LYS A 166 -17.69 -16.46 -3.90
C LYS A 166 -16.80 -15.23 -3.98
N ILE A 167 -17.00 -14.42 -5.03
CA ILE A 167 -16.37 -13.11 -5.20
C ILE A 167 -17.48 -12.04 -5.22
N LYS A 168 -17.32 -10.96 -4.47
CA LYS A 168 -18.27 -9.85 -4.38
C LYS A 168 -17.55 -8.52 -4.56
N LEU A 169 -17.97 -7.75 -5.56
CA LEU A 169 -17.59 -6.35 -5.69
C LEU A 169 -18.57 -5.46 -4.91
N ILE A 170 -18.05 -4.61 -4.04
CA ILE A 170 -18.80 -3.59 -3.31
C ILE A 170 -18.24 -2.23 -3.73
N ARG A 171 -19.08 -1.40 -4.33
CA ARG A 171 -18.68 -0.04 -4.71
C ARG A 171 -18.89 0.91 -3.54
N GLY A 172 -17.89 1.73 -3.24
CA GLY A 172 -17.93 2.72 -2.17
C GLY A 172 -17.67 4.13 -2.70
N HIS A 173 -17.96 5.15 -1.88
CA HIS A 173 -17.76 6.55 -2.30
C HIS A 173 -16.27 6.92 -2.50
N ASN A 174 -15.36 6.35 -1.68
CA ASN A 174 -13.92 6.66 -1.73
C ASN A 174 -13.05 5.45 -2.11
N LEU A 175 -13.43 4.25 -1.65
CA LEU A 175 -12.72 3.00 -1.92
C LEU A 175 -13.76 1.94 -2.29
N ASN A 176 -13.48 1.24 -3.37
CA ASN A 176 -14.19 0.02 -3.72
C ASN A 176 -13.55 -1.17 -3.00
N THR A 177 -14.33 -2.22 -2.83
CA THR A 177 -13.93 -3.41 -2.09
C THR A 177 -14.24 -4.67 -2.90
N ILE A 178 -13.26 -5.58 -3.00
CA ILE A 178 -13.47 -6.94 -3.51
C ILE A 178 -13.35 -7.88 -2.34
N GLU A 179 -14.40 -8.64 -2.10
CA GLU A 179 -14.44 -9.66 -1.06
C GLU A 179 -14.49 -11.04 -1.69
N PHE A 180 -13.67 -11.96 -1.18
CA PHE A 180 -13.83 -13.37 -1.52
C PHE A 180 -13.69 -14.28 -0.32
N LYS A 181 -14.31 -15.46 -0.42
CA LYS A 181 -14.30 -16.48 0.65
C LYS A 181 -13.57 -17.74 0.19
N LYS A 182 -12.79 -18.32 1.09
CA LYS A 182 -12.13 -19.62 0.90
C LYS A 182 -12.03 -20.35 2.24
N ASN A 183 -12.53 -21.59 2.31
CA ASN A 183 -12.41 -22.45 3.50
C ASN A 183 -12.89 -21.75 4.80
N GLY A 184 -13.99 -20.99 4.71
CA GLY A 184 -14.53 -20.21 5.82
C GLY A 184 -13.81 -18.87 6.11
N ASN A 185 -12.62 -18.65 5.56
CA ASN A 185 -11.90 -17.38 5.70
C ASN A 185 -12.40 -16.35 4.69
N LYS A 186 -12.58 -15.11 5.15
CA LYS A 186 -12.95 -13.95 4.31
C LYS A 186 -11.72 -13.11 4.02
N TYR A 187 -11.48 -12.85 2.74
CA TYR A 187 -10.43 -11.97 2.25
C TYR A 187 -11.06 -10.71 1.65
N VAL A 188 -10.40 -9.58 1.87
CA VAL A 188 -10.91 -8.26 1.48
C VAL A 188 -9.76 -7.46 0.89
N MET A 189 -9.98 -6.98 -0.32
CA MET A 189 -9.09 -6.07 -1.04
C MET A 189 -9.77 -4.71 -1.21
N TYR A 190 -9.04 -3.63 -0.95
CA TYR A 190 -9.50 -2.27 -1.19
C TYR A 190 -8.78 -1.67 -2.39
N PHE A 191 -9.52 -0.94 -3.21
CA PHE A 191 -8.94 -0.20 -4.33
C PHE A 191 -9.61 1.16 -4.52
N LYS A 192 -8.81 2.14 -4.95
CA LYS A 192 -9.28 3.49 -5.26
C LYS A 192 -9.60 3.59 -6.75
N GLU A 193 -10.76 4.16 -7.09
CA GLU A 193 -11.01 4.60 -8.47
C GLU A 193 -10.19 5.87 -8.72
N SER A 194 -9.21 5.80 -9.61
CA SER A 194 -8.50 6.97 -10.15
C SER A 194 -8.28 6.77 -11.63
N LYS A 195 -8.20 7.84 -12.42
CA LYS A 195 -8.01 7.73 -13.89
C LYS A 195 -6.76 6.89 -14.26
N TYR A 196 -5.75 6.89 -13.40
CA TYR A 196 -4.50 6.15 -13.57
C TYR A 196 -4.64 4.68 -13.16
N LEU A 197 -5.39 4.44 -12.08
CA LEU A 197 -5.63 3.12 -11.53
C LEU A 197 -6.69 2.34 -12.31
N THR A 198 -7.71 3.01 -12.84
CA THR A 198 -8.80 2.37 -13.61
C THR A 198 -8.24 1.65 -14.84
N LYS A 199 -7.16 2.14 -15.46
CA LYS A 199 -6.47 1.45 -16.56
C LYS A 199 -5.80 0.13 -16.13
N ILE A 200 -5.29 0.09 -14.90
CA ILE A 200 -4.61 -1.08 -14.33
C ILE A 200 -5.66 -2.08 -13.84
N TYR A 201 -6.69 -1.59 -13.16
CA TYR A 201 -7.76 -2.39 -12.61
C TYR A 201 -8.72 -2.94 -13.68
N SER A 202 -8.99 -2.24 -14.79
CA SER A 202 -9.96 -2.73 -15.79
C SER A 202 -9.51 -4.01 -16.48
N LEU A 203 -8.21 -4.19 -16.72
CA LEU A 203 -7.64 -5.42 -17.26
C LEU A 203 -7.77 -6.57 -16.26
N SER A 204 -7.18 -6.41 -15.06
CA SER A 204 -7.15 -7.49 -14.07
C SER A 204 -8.51 -7.81 -13.45
N LEU A 205 -9.42 -6.82 -13.29
CA LEU A 205 -10.77 -7.08 -12.80
C LEU A 205 -11.65 -7.71 -13.86
N GLY A 206 -11.47 -7.35 -15.14
CA GLY A 206 -12.16 -8.02 -16.25
C GLY A 206 -11.90 -9.53 -16.20
N GLU A 207 -10.63 -9.91 -16.14
CA GLU A 207 -10.18 -11.32 -16.06
C GLU A 207 -10.68 -12.04 -14.79
N LEU A 208 -10.92 -11.31 -13.70
CA LEU A 208 -11.39 -11.87 -12.43
C LEU A 208 -12.88 -12.24 -12.48
N PHE A 209 -13.68 -11.50 -13.27
CA PHE A 209 -15.13 -11.71 -13.36
C PHE A 209 -15.59 -12.47 -14.63
N THR A 210 -14.73 -12.63 -15.64
CA THR A 210 -14.97 -13.50 -16.81
C THR A 210 -14.50 -14.92 -16.55
#